data_AF-A0A522Q2N2-F1
#
_entry.id   AF-A0A522Q2N2-F1
#
_cell.length_a   1.000
_cell.length_b   1.000
_cell.length_c   1.000
_cell.angle_alpha   90.00
_cell.angle_beta   90.00
_cell.angle_gamma   90.00
#
_symmetry.space_group_name_H-M   'P 1'
#
loop_
_entity.id
_entity.type
_entity.pdbx_description
1 polymer ?
#
loop_
_entity_poly.entity_id
_entity_poly.type
_entity_poly.pdbx_seq_one_letter_code
_entity_poly.pdbx_strand_id
1 'polypeptide(L)'
;MGYWGKGDGYPRLTVLDSTHPAAVRTIEAHVDLRCTLFLVSSKSGTTTEPLSFFRYFWQRLGRMTSTPGHHFAAITDPGTPLVNLAHERKFRRVFLATPDVGGRYSALTLFGLVPASLVGVDVHRLLDRA
;
A
#
# COMPACT_ATOMS: atom_id res chain seq x y z
N MET A 1 -14.73 4.49 7.61
CA MET A 1 -13.42 5.04 7.24
C MET A 1 -12.60 5.18 8.52
N GLY A 2 -11.51 4.43 8.66
CA GLY A 2 -10.66 4.46 9.85
C GLY A 2 -9.37 5.21 9.57
N TYR A 3 -8.91 6.03 10.53
CA TYR A 3 -7.60 6.68 10.50
C TYR A 3 -6.73 6.06 11.58
N TRP A 4 -5.54 5.63 11.21
CA TRP A 4 -4.60 4.95 12.10
C TRP A 4 -3.23 5.64 12.04
N GLY A 5 -2.61 5.87 13.19
CA GLY A 5 -1.42 6.70 13.37
C GLY A 5 -1.12 6.94 14.84
N LYS A 6 0.15 6.84 15.27
CA LYS A 6 0.58 7.10 16.66
C LYS A 6 0.64 8.59 17.05
N GLY A 7 0.33 9.51 16.12
CA GLY A 7 0.45 10.96 16.32
C GLY A 7 1.68 11.54 15.63
N ASP A 8 2.14 12.71 16.08
CA ASP A 8 3.19 13.51 15.44
C ASP A 8 4.44 12.70 15.05
N GLY A 9 4.91 12.92 13.82
CA GLY A 9 6.07 12.23 13.24
C GLY A 9 5.74 10.98 12.40
N TYR A 10 4.49 10.51 12.40
CA TYR A 10 4.07 9.36 11.58
C TYR A 10 3.01 9.73 10.53
N PRO A 11 3.05 9.10 9.33
CA PRO A 11 1.99 9.27 8.34
C PRO A 11 0.63 8.76 8.86
N ARG A 12 -0.45 9.38 8.38
CA ARG A 12 -1.82 8.88 8.57
C ARG A 12 -2.09 7.75 7.59
N LEU A 13 -2.52 6.59 8.10
CA LEU A 13 -2.97 5.47 7.27
C LEU A 13 -4.45 5.61 6.92
N THR A 14 -4.75 5.49 5.64
CA THR A 14 -6.10 5.39 5.09
C THR A 14 -6.18 4.13 4.23
N VAL A 15 -7.22 3.32 4.43
CA VAL A 15 -7.47 2.10 3.65
C VAL A 15 -8.52 2.40 2.59
N LEU A 16 -8.22 2.03 1.34
CA LEU A 16 -9.14 2.07 0.22
C LEU A 16 -9.54 0.64 -0.17
N ASP A 17 -10.72 0.23 0.25
CA ASP A 17 -11.28 -1.13 0.09
C ASP A 17 -12.56 -1.15 -0.77
N SER A 18 -13.01 0.01 -1.25
CA SER A 18 -14.22 0.14 -2.08
C SER A 18 -13.88 0.62 -3.48
N THR A 19 -14.34 -0.11 -4.50
CA THR A 19 -14.26 0.30 -5.91
C THR A 19 -15.28 1.36 -6.30
N HIS A 20 -16.17 1.76 -5.38
CA HIS A 20 -17.17 2.76 -5.67
C HIS A 20 -16.51 4.12 -6.00
N PRO A 21 -16.79 4.75 -7.15
CA PRO A 21 -16.08 5.95 -7.58
C PRO A 21 -16.16 7.12 -6.58
N ALA A 22 -17.26 7.24 -5.83
CA ALA A 22 -17.37 8.29 -4.81
C ALA A 22 -16.43 8.05 -3.61
N ALA A 23 -16.19 6.80 -3.23
CA ALA A 23 -15.25 6.48 -2.15
C ALA A 23 -13.80 6.82 -2.57
N VAL A 24 -13.42 6.45 -3.79
CA VAL A 24 -12.09 6.77 -4.36
C VAL A 24 -11.88 8.28 -4.43
N ARG A 25 -12.86 9.03 -4.95
CA ARG A 25 -12.80 10.50 -5.02
C ARG A 25 -12.77 11.17 -3.65
N THR A 26 -13.50 10.60 -2.67
CA THR A 26 -13.47 11.10 -1.30
C THR A 26 -12.06 10.98 -0.73
N ILE A 27 -11.39 9.83 -0.89
CA ILE A 27 -10.00 9.68 -0.43
C ILE A 27 -9.08 10.67 -1.14
N GLU A 28 -9.18 10.76 -2.46
CA GLU A 28 -8.38 11.69 -3.26
C GLU A 28 -8.50 13.15 -2.75
N ALA A 29 -9.71 13.59 -2.41
CA ALA A 29 -9.94 14.95 -1.91
C ALA A 29 -9.34 15.21 -0.51
N HIS A 30 -9.01 14.17 0.26
CA HIS A 30 -8.54 14.27 1.64
C HIS A 30 -7.04 13.95 1.81
N VAL A 31 -6.31 13.74 0.72
CA VAL A 31 -4.87 13.46 0.74
C VAL A 31 -4.11 14.42 -0.18
N ASP A 32 -2.93 14.85 0.23
CA ASP A 32 -1.99 15.49 -0.69
C ASP A 32 -1.22 14.42 -1.45
N LEU A 33 -1.52 14.25 -2.73
CA LEU A 33 -0.89 13.24 -3.58
C LEU A 33 0.64 13.36 -3.61
N ARG A 34 1.19 14.59 -3.56
CA ARG A 34 2.66 14.82 -3.57
C ARG A 34 3.33 14.40 -2.27
N CYS A 35 2.56 14.25 -1.19
CA CYS A 35 3.06 13.85 0.12
C CYS A 35 2.55 12.46 0.55
N THR A 36 1.92 11.71 -0.36
CA THR A 36 1.32 10.40 -0.07
C THR A 36 2.19 9.25 -0.58
N LEU A 37 2.31 8.20 0.24
CA LEU A 37 2.83 6.89 -0.15
C LEU A 37 1.65 5.92 -0.32
N PHE A 38 1.52 5.34 -1.50
CA PHE A 38 0.52 4.32 -1.82
C PHE A 38 1.11 2.92 -1.64
N LEU A 39 0.52 2.14 -0.74
CA LEU A 39 0.83 0.72 -0.57
C LEU A 39 -0.09 -0.11 -1.47
N VAL A 40 0.46 -0.67 -2.55
CA VAL A 40 -0.25 -1.57 -3.45
C VAL A 40 -0.08 -3.00 -2.93
N SER A 41 -1.12 -3.50 -2.27
CA SER A 41 -1.11 -4.81 -1.61
C SER A 41 -1.94 -5.83 -2.39
N SER A 42 -1.28 -6.85 -2.95
CA SER A 42 -1.94 -7.99 -3.59
C SER A 42 -1.03 -9.21 -3.53
N LYS A 43 -1.50 -10.28 -2.88
CA LYS A 43 -0.76 -11.55 -2.77
C LYS A 43 -0.43 -12.13 -4.15
N SER A 44 -1.44 -12.28 -5.00
CA SER A 44 -1.24 -12.80 -6.37
C SER A 44 -0.60 -11.79 -7.33
N GLY A 45 -0.58 -10.50 -6.96
CA GLY A 45 -0.17 -9.41 -7.85
C GLY A 45 -1.13 -9.16 -9.02
N THR A 46 -2.30 -9.82 -9.03
CA THR A 46 -3.27 -9.79 -10.14
C THR A 46 -4.67 -9.34 -9.73
N THR A 47 -4.88 -9.04 -8.44
CA THR A 47 -6.20 -8.61 -7.94
C THR A 47 -6.65 -7.32 -8.62
N THR A 48 -7.88 -7.32 -9.15
CA THR A 48 -8.41 -6.24 -9.98
C THR A 48 -8.47 -4.91 -9.24
N GLU A 49 -8.94 -4.91 -7.99
CA GLU A 49 -9.22 -3.71 -7.22
C GLU A 49 -7.93 -2.93 -6.87
N PRO A 50 -6.89 -3.54 -6.25
CA PRO A 50 -5.61 -2.85 -6.01
C PRO A 50 -4.95 -2.33 -7.28
N LEU A 51 -4.99 -3.11 -8.37
CA LEU A 51 -4.41 -2.68 -9.65
C LEU A 51 -5.20 -1.53 -10.29
N SER A 52 -6.52 -1.51 -10.13
CA SER A 52 -7.37 -0.42 -10.60
C SER A 52 -7.09 0.86 -9.84
N PHE A 53 -6.95 0.80 -8.51
CA PHE A 53 -6.56 1.95 -7.69
C PHE A 53 -5.16 2.45 -8.03
N PHE A 54 -4.19 1.54 -8.21
CA PHE A 54 -2.86 1.88 -8.66
C PHE A 54 -2.90 2.68 -9.97
N ARG A 55 -3.60 2.19 -11.00
CA ARG A 55 -3.71 2.88 -12.30
C ARG A 55 -4.32 4.28 -12.16
N TYR A 56 -5.36 4.39 -11.33
CA TYR A 56 -6.06 5.64 -11.07
C TYR A 56 -5.15 6.72 -10.45
N PHE A 57 -4.38 6.36 -9.42
CA PHE A 57 -3.46 7.29 -8.74
C PHE A 57 -2.17 7.52 -9.52
N TRP A 58 -1.69 6.51 -10.27
CA TRP A 58 -0.55 6.64 -11.17
C TRP A 58 -0.78 7.73 -12.21
N GLN A 59 -1.95 7.72 -12.86
CA GLN A 59 -2.30 8.73 -13.87
C GLN A 59 -2.32 10.15 -13.28
N ARG A 60 -2.78 10.31 -12.04
CA ARG A 60 -2.83 11.62 -11.36
C ARG A 60 -1.45 12.12 -11.00
N LEU A 61 -0.65 11.27 -10.36
CA LEU A 61 0.73 11.59 -10.02
C LEU A 61 1.56 11.88 -11.27
N GLY A 62 1.36 11.15 -12.36
CA GLY A 62 2.04 11.40 -13.64
C GLY A 62 1.73 12.78 -14.25
N ARG A 63 0.65 13.45 -13.84
CA ARG A 63 0.36 14.85 -14.21
C ARG A 63 1.04 15.87 -13.28
N MET A 64 1.59 15.43 -12.16
CA MET A 64 2.15 16.29 -11.10
C MET A 64 3.66 16.12 -10.94
N THR A 65 4.22 14.98 -11.32
CA THR A 65 5.64 14.65 -11.19
C THR A 65 6.12 13.73 -12.31
N SER A 66 7.38 13.84 -12.69
CA SER A 66 8.06 12.94 -13.63
C SER A 66 8.48 11.60 -12.98
N THR A 67 8.41 11.49 -11.64
CA THR A 67 8.80 10.28 -10.90
C THR A 67 7.63 9.73 -10.05
N PRO A 68 6.47 9.40 -10.63
CA PRO A 68 5.31 8.91 -9.88
C PRO A 68 5.61 7.64 -9.08
N GLY A 69 6.51 6.77 -9.56
CA GLY A 69 6.94 5.55 -8.88
C GLY A 69 7.45 5.76 -7.45
N HIS A 70 8.07 6.90 -7.16
CA HIS A 70 8.57 7.20 -5.80
C HIS A 70 7.46 7.34 -4.76
N HIS A 71 6.19 7.43 -5.19
CA HIS A 71 5.01 7.47 -4.33
C HIS A 71 4.36 6.11 -4.13
N PHE A 72 4.92 5.02 -4.67
CA PHE A 72 4.35 3.68 -4.55
C PHE A 72 5.32 2.71 -3.89
N ALA A 73 4.77 1.79 -3.10
CA ALA A 73 5.44 0.56 -2.71
C ALA A 73 4.50 -0.63 -2.92
N ALA A 74 5.06 -1.78 -3.30
CA ALA A 74 4.29 -3.00 -3.50
C ALA A 74 4.48 -3.96 -2.32
N ILE A 75 3.42 -4.64 -1.90
CA ILE A 75 3.46 -5.78 -1.00
C ILE A 75 2.82 -6.96 -1.73
N THR A 76 3.61 -7.99 -2.02
CA THR A 76 3.20 -9.10 -2.89
C THR A 76 4.06 -10.33 -2.65
N ASP A 77 3.67 -11.49 -3.18
CA ASP A 77 4.51 -12.68 -3.13
C ASP A 77 5.63 -12.61 -4.19
N PRO A 78 6.74 -13.36 -4.02
CA PRO A 78 7.79 -13.49 -5.03
C PRO A 78 7.27 -13.94 -6.39
N GLY A 79 7.84 -13.36 -7.46
CA GLY A 79 7.56 -13.78 -8.85
C GLY A 79 6.21 -13.33 -9.41
N THR A 80 5.44 -12.50 -8.70
CA THR A 80 4.16 -12.02 -9.20
C THR A 80 4.32 -10.92 -10.26
N PRO A 81 3.30 -10.69 -11.12
CA PRO A 81 3.31 -9.57 -12.06
C PRO A 81 3.45 -8.19 -11.39
N LEU A 82 3.04 -8.06 -10.13
CA LEU A 82 3.19 -6.83 -9.37
C LEU A 82 4.66 -6.52 -9.03
N VAL A 83 5.52 -7.54 -8.90
CA VAL A 83 6.98 -7.34 -8.77
C VAL A 83 7.53 -6.67 -10.03
N ASN A 84 7.23 -7.23 -11.21
CA ASN A 84 7.69 -6.70 -12.49
C ASN A 84 7.18 -5.27 -12.72
N LEU A 85 5.88 -5.06 -12.49
CA LEU A 85 5.26 -3.75 -12.58
C LEU A 85 5.96 -2.72 -11.67
N ALA A 86 6.26 -3.09 -10.43
CA ALA A 86 6.93 -2.22 -9.48
C ALA A 86 8.35 -1.85 -9.94
N HIS A 87 9.10 -2.79 -10.50
CA HIS A 87 10.43 -2.53 -11.07
C HIS A 87 10.37 -1.63 -12.30
N GLU A 88 9.52 -1.96 -13.27
CA GLU A 88 9.31 -1.18 -14.50
C GLU A 88 8.91 0.27 -14.18
N ARG A 89 8.05 0.44 -13.17
CA ARG A 89 7.50 1.73 -12.76
C ARG A 89 8.32 2.43 -11.68
N LYS A 90 9.50 1.90 -11.32
CA LYS A 90 10.43 2.48 -10.35
C LYS A 90 9.76 2.79 -9.01
N PHE A 91 9.01 1.82 -8.48
CA PHE A 91 8.43 1.92 -7.14
C PHE A 91 9.53 2.13 -6.11
N ARG A 92 9.22 2.89 -5.06
CA ARG A 92 10.17 3.17 -3.97
C ARG A 92 10.64 1.88 -3.28
N ARG A 93 9.76 0.88 -3.17
CA ARG A 93 10.08 -0.41 -2.56
C ARG A 93 9.15 -1.53 -3.02
N VAL A 94 9.68 -2.75 -3.02
CA VAL A 94 8.91 -3.99 -3.11
C VAL A 94 9.17 -4.80 -1.83
N PHE A 95 8.10 -5.20 -1.15
CA PHE A 95 8.13 -6.06 0.01
C PHE A 95 7.60 -7.43 -0.39
N LEU A 96 8.48 -8.44 -0.35
CA LEU A 96 8.17 -9.81 -0.74
C LEU A 96 7.68 -10.59 0.47
N ALA A 97 6.41 -10.94 0.48
CA ALA A 97 5.77 -11.73 1.53
C ALA A 97 6.16 -13.22 1.44
N THR A 98 5.99 -13.95 2.54
CA THR A 98 6.18 -15.41 2.56
C THR A 98 4.94 -16.10 1.97
N PRO A 99 5.07 -16.88 0.88
CA PRO A 99 3.93 -17.45 0.16
C PRO A 99 3.01 -18.35 0.99
N ASP A 100 3.54 -18.95 2.06
CA ASP A 100 2.88 -20.03 2.80
C ASP A 100 1.78 -19.54 3.75
N VAL A 101 1.57 -18.23 3.89
CA VAL A 101 0.50 -17.68 4.75
C VAL A 101 -0.71 -17.28 3.91
N GLY A 102 -1.84 -17.96 4.13
CA GLY A 102 -3.12 -17.63 3.48
C GLY A 102 -3.60 -16.21 3.84
N GLY A 103 -4.30 -15.53 2.92
CA GLY A 103 -4.64 -14.10 3.06
C GLY A 103 -5.37 -13.72 4.36
N ARG A 104 -6.19 -14.61 4.92
CA ARG A 104 -6.91 -14.38 6.19
C ARG A 104 -6.01 -14.45 7.44
N TYR A 105 -4.82 -15.02 7.31
CA TYR A 105 -3.78 -15.09 8.34
C TYR A 105 -2.64 -14.09 8.08
N SER A 106 -2.80 -13.22 7.07
CA SER A 106 -1.73 -12.31 6.63
C SER A 106 -1.54 -11.07 7.52
N ALA A 107 -2.37 -10.90 8.56
CA ALA A 107 -2.31 -9.74 9.46
C ALA A 107 -0.95 -9.58 10.15
N LEU A 108 -0.26 -10.68 10.48
CA LEU A 108 1.09 -10.68 11.05
C LEU A 108 2.20 -10.95 10.02
N THR A 109 1.85 -10.90 8.74
CA THR A 109 2.83 -10.92 7.64
C THR A 109 3.14 -9.49 7.22
N LEU A 110 4.00 -9.32 6.20
CA LEU A 110 4.30 -8.02 5.61
C LEU A 110 3.04 -7.23 5.19
N PHE A 111 1.93 -7.88 4.86
CA PHE A 111 0.67 -7.21 4.52
C PHE A 111 0.10 -6.36 5.68
N GLY A 112 0.30 -6.76 6.93
CA GLY A 112 -0.07 -5.98 8.10
C GLY A 112 1.11 -5.26 8.76
N LEU A 113 2.30 -5.88 8.81
CA LEU A 113 3.46 -5.32 9.48
C LEU A 113 4.03 -4.07 8.79
N VAL A 114 4.02 -4.03 7.45
CA VAL A 114 4.49 -2.85 6.71
C VAL A 114 3.63 -1.63 7.00
N PRO A 115 2.29 -1.63 6.80
CA PRO A 115 1.48 -0.48 7.16
C PRO A 115 1.52 -0.16 8.66
N ALA A 116 1.58 -1.16 9.54
CA ALA A 116 1.68 -0.96 10.99
C ALA A 116 2.98 -0.24 11.39
N SER A 117 4.13 -0.66 10.86
CA SER A 117 5.42 -0.02 11.14
C SER A 117 5.47 1.42 10.63
N LEU A 118 4.88 1.70 9.46
CA LEU A 118 4.81 3.05 8.90
C LEU A 118 4.01 4.01 9.79
N VAL A 119 3.00 3.53 10.50
CA VAL A 119 2.19 4.36 11.42
C VAL A 119 2.71 4.38 12.86
N GLY A 120 3.88 3.80 13.11
CA GLY A 120 4.56 3.83 14.41
C GLY A 120 4.15 2.73 15.39
N VAL A 121 3.50 1.67 14.92
CA VAL A 121 3.27 0.47 15.74
C VAL A 121 4.59 -0.25 15.95
N ASP A 122 4.85 -0.61 17.20
CA ASP A 122 5.97 -1.48 17.57
C ASP A 122 5.65 -2.92 17.13
N VAL A 123 6.12 -3.26 15.93
CA VAL A 123 5.89 -4.57 15.31
C VAL A 123 6.63 -5.70 16.03
N HIS A 124 7.74 -5.42 16.73
CA HIS A 124 8.44 -6.43 17.52
C HIS A 124 7.59 -6.85 18.72
N ARG A 125 7.11 -5.86 19.48
CA ARG A 125 6.21 -6.12 20.60
C ARG A 125 4.89 -6.76 20.17
N LEU A 126 4.41 -6.47 18.96
CA LEU A 126 3.21 -7.10 18.40
C LEU A 126 3.45 -8.59 18.12
N LEU A 127 4.60 -8.94 17.54
CA LEU A 127 4.97 -10.33 17.24
C LEU A 127 5.28 -11.13 18.51
N ASP A 128 5.90 -10.50 19.53
CA ASP A 128 6.19 -11.15 20.82
C ASP A 128 4.92 -11.53 21.63
N ARG A 129 3.75 -10.98 21.25
CA ARG A 129 2.47 -11.18 21.94
C ARG A 129 1.44 -11.95 21.13
N ALA A 130 1.79 -12.38 19.92
CA ALA A 130 0.94 -13.16 19.02
C ALA A 130 1.11 -14.66 19.27
#